data_AF-A0A5B9CAD8-F1
#
_entry.id   AF-A0A5B9CAD8-F1
#
_cell.length_a   1.000
_cell.length_b   1.000
_cell.length_c   1.000
_cell.angle_alpha   90.00
_cell.angle_beta   90.00
_cell.angle_gamma   90.00
#
_symmetry.space_group_name_H-M   'P 1'
#
loop_
_entity.id
_entity.type
_entity.pdbx_description
1 polymer ?
#
loop_
_entity_poly.entity_id
_entity_poly.type
_entity_poly.pdbx_seq_one_letter_code
_entity_poly.pdbx_strand_id
1 'polypeptide(L)'
;PVEINIVCKLDSSGGAVQLPDTNINIRIPEGHVADGDMQQISMKALLDPPLELNSDKCSTISPVLEIKLSNMEIRTPVILEMTISAEVRNDMVSKSLVEIQCLRSDVKEGPYASVELRYWYGDTIQVQLENPEPCMYIAVVAQGQHILYPYTVWDYISKKITVGVYGPKHIHPSFKTVVALFGHDCAPKSLLV
;
A
#
# COMPACT_ATOMS: atom_id res chain seq x y z
N PRO A 1 -8.25 -14.90 4.26
CA PRO A 1 -7.50 -14.06 3.29
C PRO A 1 -6.04 -14.51 3.28
N VAL A 2 -5.40 -14.58 2.11
CA VAL A 2 -3.96 -14.84 2.02
C VAL A 2 -3.27 -13.63 2.64
N GLU A 3 -2.59 -13.81 3.77
CA GLU A 3 -1.80 -12.75 4.39
C GLU A 3 -0.40 -12.80 3.79
N ILE A 4 0.05 -11.67 3.22
CA ILE A 4 1.43 -11.52 2.73
C ILE A 4 2.16 -10.69 3.77
N ASN A 5 3.15 -11.30 4.42
CA ASN A 5 3.96 -10.64 5.43
C ASN A 5 5.44 -11.05 5.33
N ILE A 6 6.30 -10.21 5.88
CA ILE A 6 7.73 -10.48 6.02
C ILE A 6 8.25 -9.82 7.29
N VAL A 7 9.21 -10.47 7.95
CA VAL A 7 9.94 -9.92 9.09
C VAL A 7 11.43 -10.06 8.80
N CYS A 8 12.18 -8.99 8.96
CA CYS A 8 13.63 -8.96 8.75
C CYS A 8 14.31 -8.20 9.91
N LYS A 9 15.57 -8.54 10.19
CA LYS A 9 16.45 -7.80 11.10
C LYS A 9 17.64 -7.28 10.30
N LEU A 10 17.93 -6.00 10.44
CA LEU A 10 19.01 -5.30 9.77
C LEU A 10 19.88 -4.62 10.83
N ASP A 11 21.18 -4.57 10.59
CA ASP A 11 22.14 -3.85 11.44
C ASP A 11 22.42 -2.45 10.87
N SER A 12 23.47 -1.78 11.36
CA SER A 12 23.85 -0.45 10.91
C SER A 12 24.29 -0.39 9.43
N SER A 13 24.58 -1.52 8.78
CA SER A 13 24.88 -1.53 7.34
C SER A 13 23.67 -1.24 6.45
N GLY A 14 22.46 -1.25 7.02
CA GLY A 14 21.21 -1.02 6.31
C GLY A 14 20.76 -2.24 5.50
N GLY A 15 19.98 -2.01 4.45
CA GLY A 15 19.52 -3.07 3.55
C GLY A 15 18.17 -2.80 2.90
N ALA A 16 17.54 -3.85 2.40
CA ALA A 16 16.20 -3.78 1.81
C ALA A 16 15.36 -4.99 2.21
N VAL A 17 14.07 -4.74 2.43
CA VAL A 17 13.06 -5.75 2.77
C VAL A 17 11.97 -5.68 1.72
N GLN A 18 11.80 -6.75 0.94
CA GLN A 18 10.77 -6.84 -0.09
C GLN A 18 9.63 -7.75 0.38
N LEU A 19 8.39 -7.28 0.22
CA LEU A 19 7.23 -8.11 0.50
C LEU A 19 7.10 -9.18 -0.60
N PRO A 20 7.03 -10.48 -0.25
CA PRO A 20 7.04 -11.57 -1.22
C PRO A 20 5.98 -11.43 -2.29
N ASP A 21 6.33 -11.79 -3.53
CA ASP A 21 5.43 -11.75 -4.69
C ASP A 21 4.84 -10.38 -5.05
N THR A 22 5.36 -9.29 -4.48
CA THR A 22 4.91 -7.94 -4.79
C THR A 22 6.08 -7.03 -5.19
N ASN A 23 5.75 -5.88 -5.77
CA ASN A 23 6.70 -4.80 -6.05
C ASN A 23 6.77 -3.80 -4.89
N ILE A 24 6.62 -4.27 -3.65
CA ILE A 24 6.60 -3.44 -2.45
C ILE A 24 7.87 -3.71 -1.67
N ASN A 25 8.69 -2.68 -1.49
CA ASN A 25 9.95 -2.80 -0.77
C ASN A 25 10.20 -1.61 0.16
N ILE A 26 10.85 -1.91 1.28
CA ILE A 26 11.36 -0.93 2.22
C ILE A 26 12.88 -0.95 2.12
N ARG A 27 13.49 0.20 1.89
CA ARG A 27 14.94 0.40 1.92
C ARG A 27 15.33 1.12 3.20
N ILE A 28 16.38 0.61 3.81
CA ILE A 28 16.97 1.11 5.04
C ILE A 28 18.37 1.59 4.70
N PRO A 29 18.63 2.90 4.77
CA PRO A 29 19.96 3.44 4.51
C PRO A 29 21.00 2.92 5.50
N GLU A 30 22.25 2.89 5.09
CA GLU A 30 23.39 2.69 6.00
C GLU A 30 23.38 3.76 7.11
N GLY A 31 23.76 3.36 8.31
CA GLY A 31 23.76 4.21 9.50
C GLY A 31 22.37 4.49 10.09
N HIS A 32 21.33 3.77 9.64
CA HIS A 32 19.96 3.92 10.16
C HIS A 32 19.84 3.71 11.67
N VAL A 33 20.61 2.77 12.21
CA VAL A 33 20.76 2.51 13.65
C VAL A 33 22.23 2.68 14.06
N ALA A 34 22.50 2.75 15.36
CA ALA A 34 23.88 2.81 15.86
C ALA A 34 24.62 1.49 15.61
N ASP A 35 25.95 1.55 15.61
CA ASP A 35 26.77 0.33 15.50
C ASP A 35 26.54 -0.58 16.71
N GLY A 36 26.24 -1.85 16.43
CA GLY A 36 25.86 -2.85 17.44
C GLY A 36 24.37 -2.94 17.72
N ASP A 37 23.57 -1.97 17.27
CA ASP A 37 22.11 -2.02 17.33
C ASP A 37 21.52 -2.78 16.13
N MET A 38 20.26 -3.18 16.28
CA MET A 38 19.49 -3.84 15.22
C MET A 38 18.12 -3.21 15.05
N GLN A 39 17.69 -3.09 13.80
CA GLN A 39 16.34 -2.74 13.41
C GLN A 39 15.60 -4.01 12.97
N GLN A 40 14.56 -4.41 13.69
CA GLN A 40 13.59 -5.36 13.17
C GLN A 40 12.47 -4.61 12.44
N ILE A 41 12.16 -5.07 11.23
CA ILE A 41 11.11 -4.53 10.38
C ILE A 41 10.15 -5.65 10.05
N SER A 42 8.88 -5.44 10.35
CA SER A 42 7.77 -6.29 9.89
C SER A 42 6.93 -5.50 8.92
N MET A 43 6.66 -6.07 7.76
CA MET A 43 5.79 -5.48 6.74
C MET A 43 4.70 -6.49 6.37
N LYS A 44 3.44 -6.05 6.35
CA LYS A 44 2.29 -6.86 6.00
C LYS A 44 1.35 -6.10 5.08
N ALA A 45 0.93 -6.72 3.98
CA ALA A 45 -0.12 -6.17 3.13
C ALA A 45 -1.50 -6.62 3.62
N LEU A 46 -2.35 -5.64 3.92
CA LEU A 46 -3.77 -5.80 4.18
C LEU A 46 -4.50 -5.58 2.85
N LEU A 47 -5.16 -6.63 2.37
CA LEU A 47 -5.83 -6.63 1.05
C LEU A 47 -7.19 -5.92 1.10
N ASP A 48 -7.79 -5.81 2.29
CA ASP A 48 -9.05 -5.11 2.51
C ASP A 48 -8.75 -3.73 3.13
N PRO A 49 -8.86 -2.62 2.36
CA PRO A 49 -8.64 -1.29 2.89
C PRO A 49 -9.76 -0.87 3.86
N PRO A 50 -9.47 -0.02 4.86
CA PRO A 50 -10.48 0.68 5.64
C PRO A 50 -11.51 1.38 4.76
N LEU A 51 -12.76 1.41 5.20
CA LEU A 51 -13.86 2.00 4.45
C LEU A 51 -13.66 3.51 4.22
N GLU A 52 -13.04 4.21 5.16
CA GLU A 52 -12.76 5.65 5.06
C GLU A 52 -11.82 6.03 3.90
N LEU A 53 -11.01 5.09 3.40
CA LEU A 53 -10.11 5.30 2.26
C LEU A 53 -10.81 5.12 0.91
N ASN A 54 -12.13 4.91 0.91
CA ASN A 54 -12.94 4.73 -0.29
C ASN A 54 -14.26 5.51 -0.18
N SER A 55 -14.44 6.50 -1.06
CA SER A 55 -15.63 7.33 -1.16
C SER A 55 -15.79 7.87 -2.59
N ASP A 56 -16.82 8.68 -2.86
CA ASP A 56 -16.98 9.36 -4.15
C ASP A 56 -15.78 10.24 -4.52
N LYS A 57 -15.00 10.69 -3.52
CA LYS A 57 -13.83 11.55 -3.71
C LYS A 57 -12.50 10.83 -3.46
N CYS A 58 -12.50 9.57 -3.03
CA CYS A 58 -11.25 8.89 -2.66
C CYS A 58 -11.31 7.43 -3.10
N SER A 59 -10.24 6.92 -3.71
CA SER A 59 -10.12 5.49 -4.00
C SER A 59 -8.75 5.00 -3.60
N THR A 60 -8.69 3.90 -2.83
CA THR A 60 -7.42 3.24 -2.52
C THR A 60 -6.85 2.57 -3.77
N ILE A 61 -5.60 2.84 -4.14
CA ILE A 61 -4.96 2.36 -5.38
C ILE A 61 -3.69 1.52 -5.13
N SER A 62 -3.41 1.22 -3.86
CA SER A 62 -2.39 0.28 -3.37
C SER A 62 -3.02 -0.68 -2.36
N PRO A 63 -2.36 -1.77 -1.93
CA PRO A 63 -2.75 -2.39 -0.66
C PRO A 63 -2.49 -1.42 0.50
N VAL A 64 -3.13 -1.67 1.64
CA VAL A 64 -2.77 -0.99 2.89
C VAL A 64 -1.63 -1.76 3.54
N LEU A 65 -0.53 -1.10 3.84
CA LEU A 65 0.64 -1.71 4.45
C LEU A 65 0.64 -1.45 5.94
N GLU A 66 0.69 -2.51 6.74
CA GLU A 66 1.10 -2.44 8.13
C GLU A 66 2.62 -2.57 8.20
N ILE A 67 3.28 -1.57 8.76
CA ILE A 67 4.73 -1.55 8.98
C ILE A 67 4.98 -1.43 10.48
N LYS A 68 5.77 -2.35 11.04
CA LYS A 68 6.20 -2.32 12.44
C LYS A 68 7.71 -2.26 12.53
N LEU A 69 8.18 -1.40 13.41
CA LEU A 69 9.59 -1.11 13.65
C LEU A 69 9.90 -1.39 15.12
N SER A 70 10.98 -2.12 15.41
CA SER A 70 11.34 -2.45 16.80
C SER A 70 12.15 -1.39 17.51
N ASN A 71 12.93 -0.60 16.75
CA ASN A 71 13.72 0.49 17.28
C ASN A 71 13.21 1.81 16.67
N MET A 72 13.04 2.80 17.54
CA MET A 72 12.54 4.15 17.21
C MET A 72 13.66 5.19 17.21
N GLU A 73 14.84 4.85 17.74
CA GLU A 73 16.05 5.67 17.72
C GLU A 73 16.73 5.60 16.36
N ILE A 74 15.97 5.93 15.32
CA ILE A 74 16.43 5.93 13.94
C ILE A 74 17.20 7.22 13.62
N ARG A 75 18.24 7.12 12.78
CA ARG A 75 19.08 8.25 12.37
C ARG A 75 18.81 8.70 10.94
N THR A 76 18.18 7.85 10.14
CA THR A 76 17.86 8.10 8.73
C THR A 76 16.42 7.66 8.44
N PRO A 77 15.73 8.30 7.47
CA PRO A 77 14.36 7.93 7.16
C PRO A 77 14.27 6.54 6.51
N VAL A 78 13.18 5.85 6.80
CA VAL A 78 12.84 4.59 6.11
C VAL A 78 12.23 4.93 4.76
N ILE A 79 12.71 4.30 3.69
CA ILE A 79 12.26 4.59 2.33
C ILE A 79 11.33 3.47 1.86
N LEU A 80 10.07 3.79 1.60
CA LEU A 80 9.07 2.86 1.06
C LEU A 80 8.92 3.09 -0.44
N GLU A 81 8.99 2.02 -1.21
CA GLU A 81 8.79 2.01 -2.65
C GLU A 81 7.72 0.98 -3.01
N MET A 82 6.72 1.38 -3.79
CA MET A 82 5.65 0.49 -4.21
C MET A 82 5.07 0.85 -5.57
N THR A 83 4.58 -0.17 -6.28
CA THR A 83 3.77 0.00 -7.49
C THR A 83 2.29 0.18 -7.15
N ILE A 84 1.64 1.14 -7.80
CA ILE A 84 0.19 1.38 -7.70
C ILE A 84 -0.54 0.83 -8.93
N SER A 85 -1.80 0.41 -8.75
CA SER A 85 -2.59 -0.19 -9.84
C SER A 85 -3.60 0.78 -10.45
N ALA A 86 -3.28 2.08 -10.44
CA ALA A 86 -4.08 3.11 -11.05
C ALA A 86 -3.23 4.29 -11.54
N GLU A 87 -3.77 5.01 -12.52
CA GLU A 87 -3.23 6.28 -13.01
C GLU A 87 -4.35 7.32 -13.11
N VAL A 88 -3.99 8.60 -12.92
CA VAL A 88 -4.90 9.71 -13.27
C VAL A 88 -4.93 9.82 -14.78
N ARG A 89 -6.13 9.94 -15.37
CA ARG A 89 -6.29 10.02 -16.83
C ARG A 89 -5.47 11.17 -17.40
N ASN A 90 -4.92 10.96 -18.59
CA ASN A 90 -4.00 11.90 -19.24
C ASN A 90 -4.73 13.05 -19.96
N ASP A 91 -5.70 13.67 -19.29
CA ASP A 91 -6.36 14.89 -19.73
C ASP A 91 -6.21 15.98 -18.66
N MET A 92 -6.26 17.25 -19.08
CA MET A 92 -6.00 18.38 -18.19
C MET A 92 -7.01 18.48 -17.03
N VAL A 93 -8.25 18.03 -17.26
CA VAL A 93 -9.31 18.11 -16.25
C VAL A 93 -9.04 17.10 -15.15
N SER A 94 -8.76 15.84 -15.50
CA SER A 94 -8.44 14.79 -14.53
C SER A 94 -7.22 15.14 -13.68
N LYS A 95 -6.13 15.61 -14.30
CA LYS A 95 -4.91 16.03 -13.59
C LYS A 95 -5.10 17.25 -12.68
N SER A 96 -6.11 18.08 -12.95
CA SER A 96 -6.44 19.23 -12.11
C SER A 96 -7.38 18.88 -10.95
N LEU A 97 -8.17 17.80 -11.07
CA LEU A 97 -9.20 17.45 -10.09
C LEU A 97 -8.81 16.31 -9.16
N VAL A 98 -7.90 15.44 -9.61
CA VAL A 98 -7.44 14.27 -8.85
C VAL A 98 -5.93 14.31 -8.68
N GLU A 99 -5.52 14.04 -7.45
CA GLU A 99 -4.13 13.92 -7.05
C GLU A 99 -3.87 12.53 -6.49
N ILE A 100 -2.67 11.99 -6.72
CA ILE A 100 -2.22 10.78 -6.05
C ILE A 100 -1.55 11.19 -4.74
N GLN A 101 -2.02 10.65 -3.63
CA GLN A 101 -1.52 10.96 -2.29
C GLN A 101 -1.12 9.68 -1.56
N CYS A 102 0.02 9.72 -0.87
CA CYS A 102 0.33 8.72 0.14
C CYS A 102 -0.24 9.18 1.48
N LEU A 103 -0.95 8.28 2.14
CA LEU A 103 -1.56 8.50 3.43
C LEU A 103 -0.92 7.59 4.47
N ARG A 104 -0.78 8.08 5.70
CA ARG A 104 -0.28 7.34 6.85
C ARG A 104 -1.16 7.54 8.08
N SER A 105 -1.37 6.48 8.84
CA SER A 105 -1.98 6.52 10.16
C SER A 105 -1.22 5.63 11.14
N ASP A 106 -1.37 5.86 12.44
CA ASP A 106 -0.84 4.98 13.49
C ASP A 106 -1.88 3.94 13.93
N VAL A 107 -3.13 4.08 13.44
CA VAL A 107 -4.25 3.17 13.69
C VAL A 107 -4.81 2.71 12.35
N LYS A 108 -5.15 1.42 12.24
CA LYS A 108 -5.60 0.83 10.98
C LYS A 108 -6.79 1.59 10.36
N GLU A 109 -7.75 1.97 11.20
CA GLU A 109 -8.98 2.64 10.80
C GLU A 109 -8.88 4.17 10.89
N GLY A 110 -7.66 4.72 10.89
CA GLY A 110 -7.43 6.16 10.83
C GLY A 110 -7.44 6.86 12.19
N PRO A 111 -7.31 8.21 12.20
CA PRO A 111 -7.33 9.08 11.03
C PRO A 111 -6.04 8.99 10.19
N TYR A 112 -6.18 9.12 8.87
CA TYR A 112 -5.04 9.16 7.95
C TYR A 112 -4.61 10.60 7.65
N ALA A 113 -3.29 10.83 7.62
CA ALA A 113 -2.66 12.09 7.26
C ALA A 113 -1.80 11.92 6.00
N SER A 114 -1.69 12.97 5.20
CA SER A 114 -0.87 12.97 3.99
C SER A 114 0.62 12.90 4.34
N VAL A 115 1.36 12.14 3.54
CA VAL A 115 2.82 12.03 3.58
C VAL A 115 3.37 12.46 2.22
N GLU A 116 4.45 13.22 2.25
CA GLU A 116 5.09 13.72 1.04
C GLU A 116 5.65 12.58 0.17
N LEU A 117 5.23 12.57 -1.10
CA LEU A 117 5.78 11.70 -2.12
C LEU A 117 7.14 12.25 -2.58
N ARG A 118 8.20 11.46 -2.43
CA ARG A 118 9.57 11.85 -2.84
C ARG A 118 9.77 11.80 -4.34
N TYR A 119 9.25 10.75 -4.95
CA TYR A 119 9.21 10.65 -6.40
C TYR A 119 7.99 9.86 -6.85
N TRP A 120 7.59 10.12 -8.08
CA TRP A 120 6.64 9.32 -8.82
C TRP A 120 7.19 9.10 -10.23
N TYR A 121 7.42 7.84 -10.59
CA TYR A 121 7.87 7.46 -11.93
C TYR A 121 7.04 6.29 -12.44
N GLY A 122 6.30 6.52 -13.53
CA GLY A 122 5.39 5.51 -14.09
C GLY A 122 4.30 5.14 -13.09
N ASP A 123 4.28 3.87 -12.69
CA ASP A 123 3.38 3.30 -11.68
C ASP A 123 4.06 3.14 -10.30
N THR A 124 5.32 3.56 -10.18
CA THR A 124 6.12 3.38 -8.96
C THR A 124 6.20 4.69 -8.19
N ILE A 125 5.86 4.61 -6.91
CA ILE A 125 5.96 5.73 -5.98
C ILE A 125 7.03 5.44 -4.93
N GLN A 126 7.63 6.51 -4.40
CA GLN A 126 8.49 6.43 -3.23
C GLN A 126 8.12 7.45 -2.17
N VAL A 127 8.19 7.00 -0.93
CA VAL A 127 7.82 7.76 0.26
C VAL A 127 8.93 7.65 1.29
N GLN A 128 9.23 8.75 1.97
CA GLN A 128 10.11 8.73 3.15
C GLN A 128 9.28 8.75 4.42
N LEU A 129 9.62 7.87 5.36
CA LEU A 129 9.03 7.80 6.68
C LEU A 129 10.02 8.39 7.67
N GLU A 130 9.89 9.70 7.91
CA GLU A 130 10.82 10.48 8.75
C GLU A 130 10.49 10.40 10.24
N ASN A 131 9.22 10.17 10.59
CA ASN A 131 8.73 10.05 11.97
C ASN A 131 8.08 8.67 12.17
N PRO A 132 8.86 7.58 12.21
CA PRO A 132 8.29 6.27 12.39
C PRO A 132 7.56 6.19 13.73
N GLU A 133 6.52 5.37 13.78
CA GLU A 133 5.91 4.87 15.02
C GLU A 133 6.11 3.34 15.09
N PRO A 134 5.96 2.71 16.27
CA PRO A 134 6.14 1.26 16.41
C PRO A 134 5.25 0.44 15.46
N CYS A 135 4.10 0.99 15.09
CA CYS A 135 3.18 0.46 14.11
C CYS A 135 2.57 1.61 13.29
N MET A 136 2.66 1.51 11.98
CA MET A 136 2.09 2.48 11.05
C MET A 136 1.32 1.75 9.95
N TYR A 137 0.31 2.43 9.42
CA TYR A 137 -0.51 2.00 8.30
C TYR A 137 -0.33 2.98 7.17
N ILE A 138 0.01 2.48 5.99
CA ILE A 138 0.31 3.31 4.81
C ILE A 138 -0.54 2.84 3.64
N ALA A 139 -1.16 3.79 2.95
CA ALA A 139 -1.96 3.53 1.77
C ALA A 139 -1.78 4.64 0.74
N VAL A 140 -1.85 4.30 -0.53
CA VAL A 140 -1.88 5.27 -1.62
C VAL A 140 -3.29 5.39 -2.12
N VAL A 141 -3.74 6.62 -2.30
CA VAL A 141 -5.08 6.92 -2.77
C VAL A 141 -5.04 7.84 -3.98
N ALA A 142 -6.04 7.72 -4.84
CA ALA A 142 -6.45 8.79 -5.71
C ALA A 142 -7.45 9.66 -4.94
N GLN A 143 -7.09 10.93 -4.72
CA GLN A 143 -7.88 11.89 -3.96
C GLN A 143 -8.42 12.99 -4.88
N GLY A 144 -9.74 13.11 -4.94
CA GLY A 144 -10.44 14.20 -5.60
C GLY A 144 -10.48 15.44 -4.71
N GLN A 145 -10.02 16.57 -5.24
CA GLN A 145 -9.98 17.85 -4.51
C GLN A 145 -11.32 18.60 -4.63
N HIS A 146 -11.81 18.76 -5.87
CA HIS A 146 -13.00 19.56 -6.18
C HIS A 146 -13.97 18.83 -7.12
N ILE A 147 -14.13 17.53 -6.93
CA ILE A 147 -15.10 16.74 -7.70
C ILE A 147 -16.52 17.15 -7.28
N LEU A 148 -17.34 17.51 -8.27
CA LEU A 148 -18.75 17.88 -8.13
C LEU A 148 -19.65 16.73 -8.58
N TYR A 149 -20.76 16.53 -7.87
CA TYR A 149 -21.81 15.60 -8.26
C TYR A 149 -22.34 15.93 -9.68
N PRO A 150 -22.62 14.94 -10.54
CA PRO A 150 -22.67 13.50 -10.27
C PRO A 150 -21.35 12.74 -10.48
N TYR A 151 -20.23 13.44 -10.68
CA TYR A 151 -18.94 12.81 -10.90
C TYR A 151 -18.31 12.31 -9.60
N THR A 152 -17.45 11.31 -9.74
CA THR A 152 -16.68 10.66 -8.68
C THR A 152 -15.22 10.55 -9.11
N VAL A 153 -14.33 10.19 -8.18
CA VAL A 153 -12.90 9.97 -8.47
C VAL A 153 -12.69 8.93 -9.59
N TRP A 154 -13.60 7.96 -9.72
CA TRP A 154 -13.57 6.91 -10.73
C TRP A 154 -13.73 7.45 -12.16
N ASP A 155 -14.35 8.61 -12.33
CA ASP A 155 -14.49 9.26 -13.64
C ASP A 155 -13.17 9.85 -14.17
N TYR A 156 -12.19 10.08 -13.29
CA TYR A 156 -10.93 10.77 -13.60
C TYR A 156 -9.69 9.86 -13.50
N ILE A 157 -9.86 8.61 -13.09
CA ILE A 157 -8.77 7.62 -13.01
C ILE A 157 -8.98 6.47 -13.99
N SER A 158 -7.88 5.80 -14.33
CA SER A 158 -7.85 4.48 -14.95
C SER A 158 -7.28 3.52 -13.91
N LYS A 159 -8.10 2.61 -13.40
CA LYS A 159 -7.73 1.67 -12.33
C LYS A 159 -7.83 0.24 -12.83
N LYS A 160 -6.76 -0.51 -12.66
CA LYS A 160 -6.73 -1.94 -12.93
C LYS A 160 -7.36 -2.68 -11.75
N ILE A 161 -8.36 -3.50 -12.04
CA ILE A 161 -9.03 -4.35 -11.05
C ILE A 161 -8.78 -5.82 -11.42
N THR A 162 -8.39 -6.62 -10.43
CA THR A 162 -8.31 -8.08 -10.57
C THR A 162 -9.53 -8.71 -9.93
N VAL A 163 -10.22 -9.58 -10.66
CA VAL A 163 -11.38 -10.34 -10.15
C VAL A 163 -10.93 -11.79 -9.91
N GLY A 164 -10.93 -12.22 -8.65
CA GLY A 164 -10.69 -13.61 -8.28
C GLY A 164 -12.00 -14.34 -8.06
N VAL A 165 -12.17 -15.50 -8.71
CA VAL A 165 -13.33 -16.39 -8.50
C VAL A 165 -12.84 -17.71 -7.94
N TYR A 166 -13.23 -18.00 -6.70
CA TYR A 166 -12.72 -19.12 -5.92
C TYR A 166 -13.83 -20.12 -5.62
N GLY A 167 -13.59 -21.41 -5.86
CA GLY A 167 -14.54 -22.49 -5.60
C GLY A 167 -13.90 -23.66 -4.86
N PRO A 168 -14.68 -24.69 -4.49
CA PRO A 168 -14.15 -25.88 -3.86
C PRO A 168 -13.19 -26.63 -4.79
N LYS A 169 -12.07 -27.12 -4.23
CA LYS A 169 -11.04 -27.90 -4.94
C LYS A 169 -11.57 -29.20 -5.55
N HIS A 170 -12.61 -29.78 -4.96
CA HIS A 170 -13.23 -31.03 -5.40
C HIS A 170 -14.72 -30.82 -5.64
N ILE A 171 -15.29 -31.57 -6.60
CA ILE A 171 -16.72 -31.54 -6.92
C ILE A 171 -17.49 -32.00 -5.68
N HIS A 172 -18.28 -31.09 -5.12
CA HIS A 172 -19.14 -31.33 -3.96
C HIS A 172 -20.60 -31.03 -4.35
N PRO A 173 -21.59 -31.81 -3.87
CA PRO A 173 -23.01 -31.61 -4.22
C PRO A 173 -23.56 -30.22 -3.87
N SER A 174 -22.93 -29.53 -2.90
CA SER A 174 -23.13 -28.11 -2.63
C SER A 174 -21.94 -27.32 -3.14
N PHE A 175 -22.20 -26.37 -4.05
CA PHE A 175 -21.19 -25.52 -4.68
C PHE A 175 -21.26 -24.11 -4.08
N LYS A 176 -20.19 -23.67 -3.42
CA LYS A 176 -20.04 -22.29 -2.93
C LYS A 176 -18.89 -21.63 -3.66
N THR A 177 -19.12 -20.46 -4.24
CA THR A 177 -18.09 -19.65 -4.89
C THR A 177 -17.91 -18.36 -4.12
N VAL A 178 -16.67 -17.92 -3.97
CA VAL A 178 -16.28 -16.61 -3.43
C VAL A 178 -15.75 -15.77 -4.57
N VAL A 179 -16.33 -14.59 -4.77
CA VAL A 179 -15.80 -13.59 -5.70
C VAL A 179 -15.08 -12.53 -4.88
N ALA A 180 -13.82 -12.25 -5.22
CA ALA A 180 -13.03 -11.20 -4.61
C ALA A 180 -12.59 -10.19 -5.67
N LEU A 181 -12.56 -8.91 -5.29
CA LEU A 181 -12.15 -7.79 -6.12
C LEU A 181 -10.91 -7.16 -5.52
N PHE A 182 -9.84 -7.05 -6.29
CA PHE A 182 -8.58 -6.44 -5.86
C PHE A 182 -8.31 -5.20 -6.69
N GLY A 183 -8.19 -4.05 -6.04
CA GLY A 183 -7.80 -2.78 -6.66
C GLY A 183 -6.29 -2.52 -6.64
N HIS A 184 -5.49 -3.57 -6.44
CA HIS A 184 -4.04 -3.53 -6.31
C HIS A 184 -3.42 -4.86 -6.82
N ASP A 185 -2.12 -4.87 -7.11
CA ASP A 185 -1.41 -6.02 -7.69
C ASP A 185 -1.00 -7.12 -6.68
N CYS A 186 -1.60 -7.12 -5.47
CA CYS A 186 -1.37 -8.16 -4.45
C CYS A 186 -2.45 -9.25 -4.46
N ALA A 187 -3.20 -9.36 -5.55
CA ALA A 187 -4.10 -10.48 -5.75
C ALA A 187 -3.30 -11.80 -5.70
N PRO A 188 -3.81 -12.88 -5.07
CA PRO A 188 -3.12 -14.16 -5.02
C PRO A 188 -2.76 -14.67 -6.42
N LYS A 189 -1.47 -14.89 -6.69
CA LYS A 189 -0.97 -15.37 -8.00
C LYS A 189 -1.29 -16.83 -8.27
N SER A 190 -1.48 -17.62 -7.22
CA SER A 190 -1.91 -19.00 -7.30
C SER A 190 -2.85 -19.34 -6.15
N LEU A 191 -3.80 -20.22 -6.43
CA LEU A 191 -4.59 -20.88 -5.40
C LEU A 191 -3.83 -22.10 -4.93
N LEU A 192 -2.81 -21.90 -4.10
CA LEU A 192 -2.27 -23.00 -3.32
C LEU A 192 -3.22 -23.27 -2.14
N VAL A 193 -4.16 -24.20 -2.38
CA VAL A 193 -4.93 -24.91 -1.35
C VAL A 193 -4.78 -26.41 -1.63
#